data_AF-A0A1S3IIG3-F1
#
_entry.id   AF-A0A1S3IIG3-F1
#
_cell.length_a   1.000
_cell.length_b   1.000
_cell.length_c   1.000
_cell.angle_alpha   90.00
_cell.angle_beta   90.00
_cell.angle_gamma   90.00
#
_symmetry.space_group_name_H-M   'P 1'
#
loop_
_entity.id
_entity.type
_entity.pdbx_description
1 polymer ?
#
loop_
_entity_poly.entity_id
_entity_poly.type
_entity_poly.pdbx_seq_one_letter_code
_entity_poly.pdbx_strand_id
1 'polypeptide(L)'
;MSPDEYTFAKEYSENMENHFKVLALRHMPPNLQALDPKHTVMRPNLDSYVFLRVNEDTAGVLVEEETAEAGEEVIDLEKGDQLIIRYRPVATLVDSGAVGLI
;
A
#
# COMPACT_ATOMS: atom_id res chain seq x y z
N MET A 1 4.83 10.31 -8.29
CA MET A 1 5.56 11.17 -7.32
C MET A 1 5.96 12.44 -8.03
N SER A 2 5.62 13.57 -7.45
CA SER A 2 6.10 14.86 -7.93
C SER A 2 7.61 14.99 -7.67
N PRO A 3 8.31 15.88 -8.39
CA PRO A 3 9.73 16.16 -8.14
C PRO A 3 10.01 16.62 -6.69
N ASP A 4 9.07 17.39 -6.12
CA ASP A 4 9.17 17.90 -4.75
C ASP A 4 8.98 16.79 -3.72
N GLU A 5 8.02 15.88 -3.94
CA GLU A 5 7.82 14.69 -3.10
C GLU A 5 9.05 13.79 -3.09
N TYR A 6 9.69 13.60 -4.24
CA TYR A 6 10.90 12.80 -4.33
C TYR A 6 12.05 13.43 -3.53
N THR A 7 12.23 14.75 -3.65
CA THR A 7 13.26 15.49 -2.92
C THR A 7 13.03 15.41 -1.42
N PHE A 8 11.79 15.64 -0.98
CA PHE A 8 11.40 15.51 0.42
C PHE A 8 11.64 14.09 0.98
N ALA A 9 11.21 13.06 0.26
CA ALA A 9 11.37 11.67 0.70
C ALA A 9 12.85 11.29 0.87
N LYS A 10 13.71 11.75 -0.05
CA LYS A 10 15.15 11.53 0.02
C LYS A 10 15.77 12.24 1.23
N GLU A 11 15.48 13.53 1.40
CA GLU A 11 15.99 14.31 2.54
C GLU A 11 15.52 13.75 3.88
N TYR A 12 14.25 13.32 3.97
CA TYR A 12 13.71 12.66 5.16
C TYR A 12 14.46 11.38 5.51
N SER A 13 14.72 10.52 4.53
CA SER A 13 15.46 9.27 4.74
C SER A 13 16.89 9.53 5.23
N GLU A 14 17.62 10.44 4.58
CA GLU A 14 18.99 10.80 4.95
C GLU A 14 19.05 11.43 6.36
N ASN A 15 18.10 12.30 6.70
CA ASN A 15 18.03 12.92 8.01
C ASN A 15 17.75 11.88 9.11
N MET A 16 16.84 10.95 8.86
CA MET A 16 16.49 9.90 9.81
C MET A 16 17.67 8.95 10.07
N GLU A 17 18.38 8.53 9.03
CA GLU A 17 19.59 7.70 9.15
C GLU A 17 20.68 8.40 9.96
N ASN A 18 20.94 9.67 9.67
CA ASN A 18 21.93 10.46 10.41
C ASN A 18 21.54 10.63 11.87
N HIS A 19 20.25 10.89 12.15
CA HIS A 19 19.73 11.02 13.50
C HIS A 19 19.93 9.74 14.31
N PHE A 20 19.52 8.58 13.79
CA PHE A 20 19.72 7.30 14.47
C PHE A 20 21.19 6.93 14.62
N LYS A 21 22.04 7.28 13.64
CA LYS A 21 23.49 7.06 13.71
C LYS A 21 24.13 7.81 14.87
N VAL A 22 23.78 9.08 15.05
CA VAL A 22 24.33 9.93 16.12
C VAL A 22 23.76 9.56 17.49
N LEU A 23 22.48 9.24 17.57
CA LEU A 23 21.83 8.94 18.86
C LEU A 23 22.23 7.59 19.42
N ALA A 24 22.21 6.52 18.61
CA ALA A 24 22.27 5.15 19.11
C ALA A 24 23.25 4.26 18.34
N LEU A 25 23.21 4.24 17.00
CA LEU A 25 23.91 3.19 16.23
C LEU A 25 25.43 3.28 16.37
N ARG A 26 26.02 4.48 16.49
CA ARG A 26 27.47 4.64 16.72
C ARG A 26 27.96 4.01 18.04
N HIS A 27 27.05 3.80 18.99
CA HIS A 27 27.35 3.20 20.30
C HIS A 27 27.09 1.69 20.32
N MET A 28 26.49 1.14 19.26
CA MET A 28 26.23 -0.30 19.14
C MET A 28 27.47 -1.05 18.65
N PRO A 29 27.56 -2.38 18.88
CA PRO A 29 28.60 -3.22 18.30
C PRO A 29 28.63 -3.14 16.76
N PRO A 30 29.80 -3.32 16.10
CA PRO A 30 29.99 -3.09 14.66
C PRO A 30 29.01 -3.83 13.74
N ASN A 31 28.50 -4.98 14.17
CA ASN A 31 27.54 -5.81 13.44
C ASN A 31 26.08 -5.33 13.56
N LEU A 32 25.78 -4.34 14.41
CA LEU A 32 24.44 -3.80 14.66
C LEU A 32 24.32 -2.30 14.40
N GLN A 33 25.34 -1.67 13.79
CA GLN A 33 25.32 -0.23 13.51
C GLN A 33 24.53 0.16 12.25
N ALA A 34 23.99 -0.82 11.52
CA ALA A 34 23.21 -0.62 10.30
C ALA A 34 21.73 -0.93 10.55
N LEU A 35 20.84 -0.11 9.99
CA LEU A 35 19.40 -0.36 9.98
C LEU A 35 19.07 -1.27 8.80
N ASP A 36 18.46 -2.43 9.06
CA ASP A 36 17.97 -3.30 7.98
C ASP A 36 16.64 -2.75 7.45
N PRO A 37 16.59 -2.28 6.18
CA PRO A 37 15.37 -1.75 5.58
C PRO A 37 14.22 -2.76 5.55
N LYS A 38 14.48 -4.07 5.63
CA LYS A 38 13.41 -5.08 5.70
C LYS A 38 12.58 -4.99 6.98
N HIS A 39 13.19 -4.51 8.07
CA HIS A 39 12.57 -4.46 9.38
C HIS A 39 12.18 -3.05 9.81
N THR A 40 12.79 -2.02 9.22
CA THR A 40 12.54 -0.62 9.58
C THR A 40 11.58 0.10 8.63
N VAL A 41 11.42 -0.40 7.40
CA VAL A 41 10.49 0.20 6.43
C VAL A 41 9.08 -0.34 6.65
N MET A 42 8.17 0.56 7.03
CA MET A 42 6.73 0.29 7.06
C MET A 42 6.22 0.09 5.63
N ARG A 43 5.58 -1.05 5.36
CA ARG A 43 4.96 -1.32 4.06
C ARG A 43 3.46 -1.05 4.12
N PRO A 44 2.86 -0.45 3.08
CA PRO A 44 1.41 -0.31 3.00
C PRO A 44 0.71 -1.67 3.07
N ASN A 45 -0.37 -1.75 3.83
CA ASN A 45 -1.21 -2.95 3.87
C ASN A 45 -2.20 -2.94 2.69
N LEU A 46 -1.87 -3.69 1.63
CA LEU A 46 -2.70 -3.79 0.42
C LEU A 46 -3.97 -4.63 0.64
N ASP A 47 -4.06 -5.38 1.73
CA ASP A 47 -5.24 -6.19 2.08
C ASP A 47 -6.28 -5.42 2.89
N SER A 48 -6.07 -4.11 3.10
CA SER A 48 -7.03 -3.25 3.80
C SER A 48 -8.34 -3.16 3.02
N TYR A 49 -9.47 -3.29 3.72
CA TYR A 49 -10.79 -3.06 3.15
C TYR A 49 -11.02 -1.58 2.90
N VAL A 50 -11.53 -1.25 1.72
CA VAL A 50 -11.81 0.12 1.27
C VAL A 50 -13.24 0.22 0.76
N PHE A 51 -13.85 1.38 0.95
CA PHE A 51 -15.08 1.74 0.27
C PHE A 51 -14.75 2.29 -1.11
N LEU A 52 -15.44 1.80 -2.12
CA LEU A 52 -15.29 2.31 -3.48
C LEU A 52 -16.64 2.54 -4.15
N ARG A 53 -16.63 3.45 -5.11
CA ARG A 53 -17.72 3.71 -6.04
C ARG A 53 -17.28 3.37 -7.45
N VAL A 54 -18.09 2.61 -8.17
CA VAL A 54 -17.82 2.21 -9.56
C VAL A 54 -18.15 3.36 -10.50
N ASN A 55 -17.18 3.79 -11.32
CA ASN A 55 -17.37 4.85 -12.32
C ASN A 55 -17.68 4.28 -13.71
N GLU A 56 -17.20 3.07 -14.01
CA GLU A 56 -17.35 2.36 -15.29
C GLU A 56 -17.67 0.88 -15.05
N ASP A 57 -18.58 0.32 -15.86
CA ASP A 57 -18.98 -1.08 -15.78
C ASP A 57 -17.77 -1.99 -16.01
N THR A 58 -17.47 -2.85 -15.03
CA THR A 58 -16.30 -3.74 -15.07
C THR A 58 -16.72 -5.14 -14.67
N ALA A 59 -16.70 -6.08 -15.63
CA ALA A 59 -17.04 -7.48 -15.39
C ALA A 59 -15.82 -8.30 -14.95
N GLY A 60 -16.06 -9.34 -14.16
CA GLY A 60 -15.06 -10.37 -13.90
C GLY A 60 -13.97 -10.01 -12.90
N VAL A 61 -14.26 -9.16 -11.90
CA VAL A 61 -13.27 -8.81 -10.87
C VAL A 61 -13.09 -9.99 -9.92
N LEU A 62 -11.89 -10.56 -9.91
CA LEU A 62 -11.55 -11.68 -9.05
C LEU A 62 -11.24 -11.18 -7.64
N VAL A 63 -12.11 -11.50 -6.71
CA VAL A 63 -12.00 -11.22 -5.29
C VAL A 63 -11.52 -12.47 -4.60
N GLU A 64 -10.27 -12.47 -4.19
CA GLU A 64 -9.82 -13.43 -3.20
C GLU A 64 -10.49 -13.07 -1.87
N GLU A 65 -10.99 -14.06 -1.12
CA GLU A 65 -11.44 -13.88 0.27
C GLU A 65 -10.30 -14.15 1.26
N GLU A 66 -10.46 -13.72 2.52
CA GLU A 66 -9.43 -13.91 3.56
C GLU A 66 -9.30 -15.37 4.02
N THR A 67 -10.38 -16.15 3.90
CA THR A 67 -10.41 -17.54 4.35
C THR A 67 -10.40 -18.50 3.16
N ALA A 68 -9.55 -19.54 3.23
CA ALA A 68 -9.46 -20.58 2.21
C ALA A 68 -10.76 -21.38 2.02
N GLU A 69 -11.72 -21.23 2.93
CA GLU A 69 -13.04 -21.88 2.87
C GLU A 69 -14.05 -21.11 2.00
N ALA A 70 -13.85 -19.80 1.81
CA ALA A 70 -14.78 -18.94 1.06
C ALA A 70 -14.51 -18.92 -0.46
N GLY A 71 -13.30 -19.33 -0.89
CA GLY A 71 -12.95 -19.45 -2.31
C GLY A 71 -12.67 -18.12 -3.00
N GLU A 72 -12.34 -18.20 -4.29
CA GLU A 72 -12.23 -17.03 -5.19
C GLU A 72 -13.63 -16.69 -5.70
N GLU A 73 -14.10 -15.46 -5.45
CA GLU A 73 -15.36 -14.95 -5.97
C GLU A 73 -15.10 -14.05 -7.17
N VAL A 74 -15.95 -14.15 -8.18
CA VAL A 74 -15.90 -13.25 -9.34
C VAL A 74 -17.12 -12.36 -9.26
N ILE A 75 -16.90 -11.06 -9.08
CA ILE A 75 -17.96 -10.06 -9.01
C ILE A 75 -17.97 -9.19 -10.26
N ASP A 76 -19.16 -8.85 -10.73
CA ASP A 76 -19.37 -7.83 -11.76
C ASP A 76 -19.70 -6.50 -11.06
N LEU A 77 -19.02 -5.44 -11.49
CA LEU A 77 -19.15 -4.09 -10.95
C LEU A 77 -20.00 -3.24 -11.90
N GLU A 78 -21.18 -2.82 -11.46
CA GLU A 78 -22.04 -1.92 -12.24
C GLU A 78 -21.80 -0.46 -11.87
N LYS A 79 -21.86 0.42 -12.86
CA LYS A 79 -21.63 1.85 -12.69
C LYS A 79 -22.61 2.45 -11.69
N GLY A 80 -22.06 3.11 -10.68
CA GLY A 80 -22.79 3.75 -9.60
C GLY A 80 -22.85 2.92 -8.32
N ASP A 81 -22.49 1.64 -8.37
CA ASP A 81 -22.46 0.79 -7.19
C ASP A 81 -21.43 1.25 -6.16
N GLN A 82 -21.75 0.99 -4.90
CA GLN A 82 -20.87 1.21 -3.77
C GLN A 82 -20.70 -0.09 -3.00
N LEU A 83 -19.45 -0.49 -2.80
CA LEU A 83 -19.12 -1.73 -2.12
C LEU A 83 -17.87 -1.59 -1.26
N ILE A 84 -17.70 -2.57 -0.38
CA ILE A 84 -16.55 -2.72 0.49
C ILE A 84 -15.79 -3.95 0.03
N ILE A 85 -14.52 -3.78 -0.33
CA ILE A 85 -13.65 -4.85 -0.82
C ILE A 85 -12.21 -4.58 -0.40
N ARG A 86 -11.38 -5.62 -0.39
CA ARG A 86 -9.93 -5.47 -0.21
C ARG A 86 -9.33 -4.63 -1.34
N TYR A 87 -8.34 -3.80 -1.02
CA TYR A 87 -7.72 -2.92 -2.00
C TYR A 87 -6.92 -3.67 -3.08
N ARG A 88 -6.22 -4.75 -2.71
CA ARG A 88 -5.31 -5.48 -3.63
C ARG A 88 -5.97 -5.90 -4.95
N PRO A 89 -7.16 -6.54 -4.99
CA PRO A 89 -7.80 -6.94 -6.25
C PRO A 89 -8.22 -5.78 -7.14
N VAL A 90 -8.57 -4.63 -6.54
CA VAL A 90 -9.09 -3.45 -7.26
C VAL A 90 -8.03 -2.38 -7.51
N ALA A 91 -6.79 -2.59 -7.09
CA ALA A 91 -5.73 -1.58 -7.17
C ALA A 91 -5.48 -1.09 -8.61
N THR A 92 -5.56 -1.99 -9.61
CA THR A 92 -5.42 -1.64 -11.03
C THR A 92 -6.63 -0.85 -11.56
N LEU A 93 -7.83 -1.13 -11.04
CA LEU A 93 -9.05 -0.40 -11.40
C LEU A 93 -9.08 1.01 -10.79
N VAL A 94 -8.45 1.18 -9.62
CA VAL A 94 -8.24 2.50 -9.00
C VAL A 94 -7.25 3.32 -9.83
N ASP A 95 -6.17 2.69 -10.32
CA ASP A 95 -5.15 3.36 -11.15
C ASP A 95 -5.72 3.77 -12.52
N SER A 96 -6.58 2.94 -13.12
CA SER A 96 -7.27 3.28 -14.38
C SER A 96 -8.39 4.31 -14.22
N GLY A 97 -8.90 4.50 -12.99
CA GLY A 97 -10.04 5.38 -12.70
C GLY A 97 -11.42 4.74 -12.89
N ALA A 98 -11.47 3.45 -13.25
CA ALA A 98 -12.72 2.69 -13.40
C ALA A 98 -13.51 2.62 -12.07
N VAL A 99 -12.80 2.65 -10.94
CA VAL A 99 -13.38 2.79 -9.61
C VAL A 99 -12.74 3.96 -8.85
N GLY A 100 -13.50 4.61 -7.97
CA GLY A 100 -13.00 5.67 -7.09
C GLY A 100 -13.16 5.30 -5.63
N LEU A 101 -12.12 5.53 -4.81
CA LEU A 101 -12.21 5.37 -3.35
C LEU A 101 -13.05 6.51 -2.75
N ILE A 102 -13.89 6.20 -1.75
CA ILE A 102 -14.77 7.17 -1.06
C ILE A 102 -14.58 7.18 0.46
#